data_AF-A0AAD5CZ56-F1
#
_entry.id   AF-A0AAD5CZ56-F1
#
_cell.length_a   1.000
_cell.length_b   1.000
_cell.length_c   1.000
_cell.angle_alpha   90.00
_cell.angle_beta   90.00
_cell.angle_gamma   90.00
#
_symmetry.space_group_name_H-M   'P 1'
#
loop_
_entity.id
_entity.type
_entity.pdbx_description
1 polymer ?
#
loop_
_entity_poly.entity_id
_entity_poly.type
_entity_poly.pdbx_seq_one_letter_code
_entity_poly.pdbx_strand_id
1 'polypeptide(L)'
;VAAKSPDWSGLHSEKDCYLAYQRLAIVDPASGDQPLYNEDKTIIVTVNGEIYNHKALKEHLNSHTFNTGSDCEVIAHLYEEYGEDFVHMLDGMFSFVLLDTRDKSYIAARDAIGITTWVGDLMGSPDLVAAREVADYLGTRHHEFYFTVQEGIEALEEVIYHIETYDVTTIRASTPMFLMSRKIKSLGVKMVLSGEGSDEIFGGYLYFHKAPNKEEFHEETCRKVLFRANKSTSAWGLEARVPFLDKDFIDVAMSIDPKWKMIQRDIGRNEKWVLRNAFDDDEKPYLPKNAVRLTLPGGPSVACSTSKTVEWDASWSKNLDPSGRAALGVHTAAYENTK
;
A
#
# COMPACT_ATOMS: atom_id res chain seq x y z
N VAL A 1 -22.15 -14.36 -8.06
CA VAL A 1 -21.70 -13.23 -8.92
C VAL A 1 -22.86 -12.32 -9.34
N ALA A 2 -24.11 -12.78 -9.31
CA ALA A 2 -25.34 -12.01 -9.66
C ALA A 2 -25.66 -10.76 -8.81
N ALA A 3 -24.86 -10.42 -7.80
CA ALA A 3 -25.13 -9.30 -6.90
C ALA A 3 -24.31 -8.02 -7.22
N LYS A 4 -23.57 -7.99 -8.34
CA LYS A 4 -22.64 -6.88 -8.65
C LYS A 4 -22.97 -6.05 -9.90
N SER A 5 -23.82 -6.52 -10.82
CA SER A 5 -24.12 -5.81 -12.08
C SER A 5 -25.48 -6.23 -12.64
N PRO A 6 -26.48 -5.33 -12.79
CA PRO A 6 -27.86 -5.72 -13.11
C PRO A 6 -28.27 -5.63 -14.59
N ASP A 7 -27.39 -5.21 -15.51
CA ASP A 7 -27.84 -4.76 -16.84
C ASP A 7 -28.01 -5.89 -17.86
N TRP A 8 -27.09 -6.85 -17.92
CA TRP A 8 -27.13 -7.96 -18.89
C TRP A 8 -26.25 -9.14 -18.48
N SER A 9 -26.56 -10.35 -18.97
CA SER A 9 -25.82 -11.60 -18.69
C SER A 9 -25.43 -12.33 -19.97
N GLY A 10 -24.17 -12.73 -20.08
CA GLY A 10 -23.63 -13.49 -21.21
C GLY A 10 -23.05 -14.83 -20.80
N LEU A 11 -23.24 -15.85 -21.62
CA LEU A 11 -22.59 -17.15 -21.49
C LEU A 11 -22.09 -17.58 -22.85
N HIS A 12 -20.80 -17.84 -22.97
CA HIS A 12 -20.21 -18.52 -24.10
C HIS A 12 -19.80 -19.94 -23.68
N SER A 13 -20.09 -20.91 -24.53
CA SER A 13 -19.75 -22.31 -24.33
C SER A 13 -19.11 -22.88 -25.58
N GLU A 14 -17.89 -23.38 -25.46
CA GLU A 14 -17.18 -24.13 -26.50
C GLU A 14 -16.77 -25.48 -25.90
N LYS A 15 -17.53 -26.55 -26.22
CA LYS A 15 -17.40 -27.90 -25.63
C LYS A 15 -17.41 -27.88 -24.10
N ASP A 16 -16.27 -28.18 -23.46
CA ASP A 16 -16.13 -28.29 -22.00
C ASP A 16 -15.68 -26.96 -21.34
N CYS A 17 -15.50 -25.90 -22.13
CA CYS A 17 -15.10 -24.57 -21.65
C CYS A 17 -16.32 -23.63 -21.57
N TYR A 18 -16.50 -22.98 -20.42
CA TYR A 18 -17.59 -22.05 -20.16
C TYR A 18 -17.04 -20.71 -19.72
N LEU A 19 -17.44 -19.64 -20.41
CA LEU A 19 -17.16 -18.26 -20.04
C LEU A 19 -18.47 -17.56 -19.74
N ALA A 20 -18.68 -17.20 -18.47
CA ALA A 20 -19.89 -16.52 -18.01
C ALA A 20 -19.55 -15.09 -17.56
N TYR A 21 -20.37 -14.13 -17.96
CA TYR A 21 -20.18 -12.71 -17.65
C TYR A 21 -21.48 -12.03 -17.20
N GLN A 22 -21.34 -11.01 -16.34
CA GLN A 22 -22.42 -10.16 -15.84
C GLN A 22 -22.01 -8.70 -16.03
N ARG A 23 -22.71 -7.98 -16.91
CA ARG A 23 -22.33 -6.65 -17.39
C ARG A 23 -22.90 -5.53 -16.51
N LEU A 24 -22.05 -4.54 -16.20
CA LEU A 24 -22.45 -3.19 -15.81
C LEU A 24 -22.00 -2.27 -16.96
N ALA A 25 -22.94 -1.65 -17.68
CA ALA A 25 -22.62 -0.89 -18.89
C ALA A 25 -22.18 0.54 -18.56
N ILE A 26 -20.89 0.86 -18.75
CA ILE A 26 -20.32 2.20 -18.48
C ILE A 26 -19.93 2.90 -19.81
N VAL A 27 -19.14 2.23 -20.66
CA VAL A 27 -18.76 2.71 -22.00
C VAL A 27 -19.43 1.84 -23.08
N ASP A 28 -19.93 2.50 -24.14
CA ASP A 28 -20.71 1.91 -25.25
C ASP A 28 -21.79 0.89 -24.82
N PRO A 29 -22.88 1.37 -24.20
CA PRO A 29 -23.96 0.50 -23.73
C PRO A 29 -24.60 -0.35 -24.84
N ALA A 30 -24.54 0.10 -26.09
CA ALA A 30 -25.28 -0.50 -27.21
C ALA A 30 -24.53 -1.65 -27.90
N SER A 31 -23.18 -1.63 -27.95
CA SER A 31 -22.42 -2.70 -28.63
C SER A 31 -21.29 -3.34 -27.82
N GLY A 32 -21.01 -2.88 -26.61
CA GLY A 32 -19.99 -3.46 -25.72
C GLY A 32 -20.44 -4.70 -24.92
N ASP A 33 -21.41 -5.47 -25.43
CA ASP A 33 -21.82 -6.72 -24.80
C ASP A 33 -20.69 -7.74 -24.85
N GLN A 34 -20.50 -8.47 -23.75
CA GLN A 34 -19.40 -9.40 -23.60
C GLN A 34 -19.88 -10.87 -23.65
N PRO A 35 -19.06 -11.83 -24.09
CA PRO A 35 -17.63 -11.71 -24.39
C PRO A 35 -17.33 -10.85 -25.61
N LEU A 36 -16.15 -10.22 -25.61
CA LEU A 36 -15.59 -9.55 -26.78
C LEU A 36 -14.74 -10.55 -27.57
N TYR A 37 -14.58 -10.28 -28.86
CA TYR A 37 -13.93 -11.20 -29.80
C TYR A 37 -12.96 -10.44 -30.70
N ASN A 38 -11.94 -11.14 -31.21
CA ASN A 38 -11.24 -10.69 -32.41
C ASN A 38 -12.09 -10.95 -33.67
N GLU A 39 -11.58 -10.63 -34.86
CA GLU A 39 -12.33 -10.63 -36.13
C GLU A 39 -12.90 -11.99 -36.51
N ASP A 40 -12.10 -13.04 -36.36
CA ASP A 40 -12.48 -14.42 -36.69
C ASP A 40 -13.11 -15.18 -35.52
N LYS A 41 -13.27 -14.49 -34.37
CA LYS A 41 -13.82 -15.00 -33.11
C LYS A 41 -13.05 -16.19 -32.54
N THR A 42 -11.78 -16.35 -32.90
CA THR A 42 -10.93 -17.38 -32.31
C THR A 42 -10.38 -16.98 -30.95
N ILE A 43 -10.27 -15.67 -30.68
CA ILE A 43 -9.90 -15.09 -29.39
C ILE A 43 -11.14 -14.52 -28.72
N ILE A 44 -11.39 -14.95 -27.49
CA ILE A 44 -12.60 -14.61 -26.73
C ILE A 44 -12.18 -14.02 -25.39
N VAL A 45 -12.62 -12.80 -25.07
CA VAL A 45 -12.26 -12.15 -23.81
C VAL A 45 -13.46 -11.67 -23.02
N THR A 46 -13.42 -11.88 -21.71
CA THR A 46 -14.33 -11.27 -20.74
C THR A 46 -13.53 -10.37 -19.82
N VAL A 47 -13.95 -9.12 -19.68
CA VAL A 47 -13.22 -8.06 -19.01
C VAL A 47 -14.15 -7.36 -18.04
N ASN A 48 -13.73 -7.25 -16.79
CA ASN A 48 -14.29 -6.31 -15.84
C ASN A 48 -13.27 -5.20 -15.64
N GLY A 49 -13.48 -4.05 -16.27
CA GLY A 49 -12.52 -2.97 -16.27
C GLY A 49 -12.74 -1.89 -17.30
N GLU A 50 -11.79 -0.96 -17.35
CA GLU A 50 -11.65 0.08 -18.35
C GLU A 50 -10.18 0.17 -18.82
N ILE A 51 -9.97 0.26 -20.13
CA ILE A 51 -8.65 0.47 -20.76
C ILE A 51 -8.55 1.92 -21.23
N TYR A 52 -7.81 2.75 -20.49
CA TYR A 52 -7.72 4.19 -20.71
C TYR A 52 -7.00 4.55 -22.00
N ASN A 53 -5.92 3.84 -22.31
CA ASN A 53 -5.13 4.07 -23.52
C ASN A 53 -5.68 3.38 -24.78
N HIS A 54 -6.91 2.84 -24.76
CA HIS A 54 -7.47 2.05 -25.88
C HIS A 54 -7.45 2.80 -27.21
N LYS A 55 -7.67 4.12 -27.25
CA LYS A 55 -7.64 4.89 -28.51
C LYS A 55 -6.26 4.86 -29.16
N ALA A 56 -5.22 5.09 -28.38
CA ALA A 56 -3.84 5.02 -28.85
C ALA A 56 -3.49 3.59 -29.29
N LEU A 57 -3.94 2.57 -28.54
CA LEU A 57 -3.74 1.17 -28.92
C LEU A 57 -4.44 0.83 -30.25
N LYS A 58 -5.69 1.29 -30.46
CA LYS A 58 -6.43 1.10 -31.72
C LYS A 58 -5.71 1.72 -32.92
N GLU A 59 -5.03 2.86 -32.74
CA GLU A 59 -4.22 3.48 -33.81
C GLU A 59 -3.01 2.63 -34.23
N HIS A 60 -2.44 1.85 -33.30
CA HIS A 60 -1.33 0.94 -33.58
C HIS A 60 -1.79 -0.39 -34.20
N LEU A 61 -3.04 -0.79 -33.97
CA LEU A 61 -3.67 -2.00 -34.50
C LEU A 61 -4.42 -1.73 -35.82
N ASN A 62 -3.77 -1.03 -36.75
CA ASN A 62 -4.39 -0.62 -38.02
C ASN A 62 -4.65 -1.79 -39.00
N SER A 63 -4.03 -2.94 -38.75
CA SER A 63 -4.26 -4.25 -39.38
C SER A 63 -5.62 -4.86 -39.00
N HIS A 64 -6.20 -4.42 -37.87
CA HIS A 64 -7.37 -5.04 -37.26
C HIS A 64 -8.68 -4.28 -37.53
N THR A 65 -9.78 -5.03 -37.54
CA THR A 65 -11.15 -4.51 -37.67
C THR A 65 -11.89 -4.66 -36.35
N PHE A 66 -12.17 -3.54 -35.69
CA PHE A 66 -12.95 -3.48 -34.46
C PHE A 66 -14.45 -3.52 -34.75
N ASN A 67 -15.16 -4.41 -34.07
CA ASN A 67 -16.61 -4.61 -34.22
C ASN A 67 -17.42 -3.85 -33.16
N THR A 68 -16.78 -3.33 -32.11
CA THR A 68 -17.44 -2.63 -31.01
C THR A 68 -16.82 -1.26 -30.71
N GLY A 69 -17.60 -0.41 -30.06
CA GLY A 69 -17.10 0.83 -29.45
C GLY A 69 -16.40 0.62 -28.11
N SER A 70 -16.32 -0.62 -27.61
CA SER A 70 -15.72 -0.91 -26.31
C SER A 70 -14.22 -0.58 -26.31
N ASP A 71 -13.79 0.01 -25.22
CA ASP A 71 -12.39 0.21 -24.85
C ASP A 71 -11.67 -1.11 -24.62
N CYS A 72 -12.38 -2.14 -24.16
CA CYS A 72 -11.83 -3.45 -23.82
C CYS A 72 -11.59 -4.39 -25.01
N GLU A 73 -12.12 -4.10 -26.21
CA GLU A 73 -11.95 -4.97 -27.39
C GLU A 73 -10.49 -5.05 -27.84
N VAL A 74 -9.69 -4.02 -27.56
CA VAL A 74 -8.24 -3.98 -27.85
C VAL A 74 -7.50 -5.16 -27.25
N ILE A 75 -7.98 -5.75 -26.15
CA ILE A 75 -7.34 -6.88 -25.48
C ILE A 75 -7.29 -8.12 -26.40
N ALA A 76 -8.35 -8.41 -27.15
CA ALA A 76 -8.40 -9.58 -28.02
C ALA A 76 -7.39 -9.45 -29.18
N HIS A 77 -7.31 -8.28 -29.81
CA HIS A 77 -6.39 -8.03 -30.92
C HIS A 77 -4.93 -7.89 -30.46
N LEU A 78 -4.68 -7.27 -29.31
CA LEU A 78 -3.33 -7.18 -28.74
C LEU A 78 -2.75 -8.57 -28.42
N TYR A 79 -3.56 -9.47 -27.86
CA TYR A 79 -3.14 -10.85 -27.64
C TYR A 79 -2.79 -11.56 -28.96
N GLU A 80 -3.55 -11.30 -30.02
CA GLU A 80 -3.29 -11.89 -31.34
C GLU A 80 -1.94 -11.46 -31.94
N GLU A 81 -1.54 -10.20 -31.80
CA GLU A 81 -0.24 -9.72 -32.31
C GLU A 81 0.95 -10.01 -31.38
N TYR A 82 0.75 -9.92 -30.06
CA TYR A 82 1.84 -9.87 -29.08
C TYR A 82 1.87 -11.05 -28.09
N GLY A 83 0.93 -12.00 -28.19
CA GLY A 83 0.86 -13.13 -27.28
C GLY A 83 0.62 -12.68 -25.83
N GLU A 84 1.32 -13.27 -24.85
CA GLU A 84 1.15 -12.94 -23.43
C GLU A 84 1.79 -11.61 -23.00
N ASP A 85 2.74 -11.09 -23.77
CA ASP A 85 3.53 -9.89 -23.41
C ASP A 85 2.73 -8.58 -23.48
N PHE A 86 1.56 -8.61 -24.13
CA PHE A 86 0.73 -7.43 -24.33
C PHE A 86 0.18 -6.81 -23.03
N VAL A 87 0.11 -7.58 -21.95
CA VAL A 87 -0.53 -7.13 -20.69
C VAL A 87 0.16 -5.87 -20.14
N HIS A 88 1.47 -5.72 -20.37
CA HIS A 88 2.24 -4.54 -19.96
C HIS A 88 1.95 -3.28 -20.80
N MET A 89 1.28 -3.42 -21.94
CA MET A 89 0.88 -2.32 -22.82
C MET A 89 -0.44 -1.67 -22.39
N LEU A 90 -1.20 -2.35 -21.52
CA LEU A 90 -2.50 -1.88 -21.06
C LEU A 90 -2.33 -0.85 -19.95
N ASP A 91 -2.87 0.36 -20.18
CA ASP A 91 -3.07 1.36 -19.14
C ASP A 91 -4.56 1.40 -18.82
N GLY A 92 -4.93 0.92 -17.63
CA GLY A 92 -6.32 0.72 -17.26
C GLY A 92 -6.49 0.06 -15.91
N MET A 93 -7.74 -0.05 -15.47
CA MET A 93 -8.15 -0.85 -14.33
C MET A 93 -8.94 -2.03 -14.86
N PHE A 94 -8.42 -3.24 -14.78
CA PHE A 94 -9.02 -4.39 -15.45
C PHE A 94 -8.76 -5.69 -14.73
N SER A 95 -9.72 -6.60 -14.85
CA SER A 95 -9.49 -8.02 -14.65
C SER A 95 -10.13 -8.72 -15.81
N PHE A 96 -9.39 -9.57 -16.53
CA PHE A 96 -9.93 -10.29 -17.66
C PHE A 96 -9.55 -11.77 -17.63
N VAL A 97 -10.37 -12.54 -18.32
CA VAL A 97 -10.06 -13.91 -18.74
C VAL A 97 -10.26 -13.96 -20.24
N LEU A 98 -9.22 -14.41 -20.95
CA LEU A 98 -9.19 -14.62 -22.39
C LEU A 98 -9.00 -16.12 -22.68
N LEU A 99 -9.67 -16.61 -23.71
CA LEU A 99 -9.57 -17.96 -24.25
C LEU A 99 -9.12 -17.86 -25.70
N ASP A 100 -8.05 -18.57 -26.05
CA ASP A 100 -7.66 -18.84 -27.44
C ASP A 100 -8.21 -20.21 -27.85
N THR A 101 -9.14 -20.22 -28.79
CA THR A 101 -9.79 -21.46 -29.26
C THR A 101 -8.91 -22.29 -30.20
N ARG A 102 -7.84 -21.71 -30.75
CA ARG A 102 -6.95 -22.38 -31.73
C ARG A 102 -6.15 -23.50 -31.05
N ASP A 103 -5.69 -23.25 -29.83
CA ASP A 103 -4.91 -24.20 -29.03
C ASP A 103 -5.54 -24.54 -27.65
N LYS A 104 -6.68 -23.92 -27.32
CA LYS A 104 -7.41 -24.05 -26.04
C LYS A 104 -6.65 -23.51 -24.84
N SER A 105 -5.70 -22.62 -25.06
CA SER A 105 -5.03 -21.90 -23.97
C SER A 105 -5.93 -20.80 -23.42
N TYR A 106 -5.68 -20.41 -22.16
CA TYR A 106 -6.36 -19.30 -21.52
C TYR A 106 -5.36 -18.46 -20.76
N ILE A 107 -5.58 -17.15 -20.75
CA ILE A 107 -4.83 -16.20 -19.94
C ILE A 107 -5.80 -15.43 -19.07
N ALA A 108 -5.48 -15.31 -17.79
CA ALA A 108 -6.16 -14.43 -16.87
C ALA A 108 -5.15 -13.39 -16.41
N ALA A 109 -5.48 -12.12 -16.58
CA ALA A 109 -4.66 -11.02 -16.11
C ALA A 109 -5.50 -10.03 -15.33
N ARG A 110 -4.80 -9.28 -14.49
CA ARG A 110 -5.37 -8.17 -13.74
C ARG A 110 -4.45 -6.98 -13.91
N ASP A 111 -5.02 -5.79 -13.93
CA ASP A 111 -4.26 -4.56 -13.88
C ASP A 111 -3.29 -4.64 -12.72
N ALA A 112 -2.11 -4.07 -12.94
CA ALA A 112 -1.13 -3.87 -11.90
C ALA A 112 -1.69 -2.80 -10.96
N ILE A 113 -2.70 -3.16 -10.16
CA ILE A 113 -3.53 -2.34 -9.25
C ILE A 113 -2.99 -0.93 -9.31
N GLY A 114 -3.51 -0.09 -10.21
CA GLY A 114 -2.95 1.24 -10.44
C GLY A 114 -2.71 1.89 -9.08
N ILE A 115 -1.45 1.91 -8.64
CA ILE A 115 -1.13 1.92 -7.21
C ILE A 115 -1.80 3.17 -6.68
N THR A 116 -2.86 3.01 -5.89
CA THR A 116 -3.63 4.13 -5.39
C THR A 116 -3.13 4.36 -3.98
N THR A 117 -2.47 5.49 -3.78
CA THR A 117 -1.84 5.82 -2.51
C THR A 117 -2.76 6.74 -1.72
N TRP A 118 -2.80 6.51 -0.42
CA TRP A 118 -3.66 7.26 0.50
C TRP A 118 -2.79 7.79 1.63
N VAL A 119 -2.97 9.06 1.97
CA VAL A 119 -2.41 9.65 3.18
C VAL A 119 -3.50 10.43 3.91
N GLY A 120 -3.54 10.29 5.23
CA GLY A 120 -4.50 10.97 6.08
C GLY A 120 -3.78 11.71 7.20
N ASP A 121 -3.85 13.03 7.23
CA ASP A 121 -3.20 13.83 8.29
C ASP A 121 -3.82 15.22 8.46
N LEU A 122 -3.33 15.99 9.44
CA LEU A 122 -3.61 17.39 9.62
C LEU A 122 -3.07 18.21 8.43
N MET A 123 -3.82 19.23 8.02
CA MET A 123 -3.41 20.11 6.93
C MET A 123 -2.03 20.73 7.19
N GLY A 124 -1.13 20.62 6.19
CA GLY A 124 0.23 21.15 6.26
C GLY A 124 1.24 20.26 6.99
N SER A 125 0.88 19.02 7.32
CA SER A 125 1.83 18.09 7.93
C SER A 125 2.98 17.72 6.97
N PRO A 126 4.18 17.41 7.51
CA PRO A 126 5.29 16.94 6.69
C PRO A 126 5.01 15.59 6.02
N ASP A 127 4.15 14.76 6.62
CA ASP A 127 3.79 13.45 6.07
C ASP A 127 3.00 13.58 4.76
N LEU A 128 2.15 14.61 4.63
CA LEU A 128 1.46 14.91 3.37
C LEU A 128 2.44 15.27 2.24
N VAL A 129 3.47 16.07 2.56
CA VAL A 129 4.48 16.48 1.57
C VAL A 129 5.29 15.27 1.11
N ALA A 130 5.74 14.44 2.06
CA ALA A 130 6.52 13.25 1.78
C ALA A 130 5.71 12.21 0.98
N ALA A 131 4.45 12.00 1.35
CA ALA A 131 3.57 11.08 0.66
C ALA A 131 3.30 11.53 -0.78
N ARG A 132 3.09 12.82 -1.01
CA ARG A 132 2.91 13.38 -2.35
C ARG A 132 4.15 13.19 -3.22
N GLU A 133 5.33 13.46 -2.68
CA GLU A 133 6.58 13.26 -3.41
C GLU A 133 6.79 11.80 -3.84
N VAL A 134 6.55 10.85 -2.93
CA VAL A 134 6.62 9.42 -3.27
C VAL A 134 5.56 9.06 -4.30
N ALA A 135 4.35 9.60 -4.16
CA ALA A 135 3.25 9.33 -5.07
C ALA A 135 3.50 9.85 -6.49
N ASP A 136 4.07 11.05 -6.61
CA ASP A 136 4.48 11.69 -7.87
C ASP A 136 5.60 10.87 -8.53
N TYR A 137 6.60 10.44 -7.75
CA TYR A 137 7.70 9.60 -8.24
C TYR A 137 7.20 8.26 -8.79
N LEU A 138 6.27 7.62 -8.09
CA LEU A 138 5.72 6.32 -8.45
C LEU A 138 4.60 6.39 -9.50
N GLY A 139 4.13 7.60 -9.89
CA GLY A 139 3.01 7.76 -10.82
C GLY A 139 1.68 7.23 -10.27
N THR A 140 1.51 7.25 -8.95
CA THR A 140 0.31 6.69 -8.30
C THR A 140 -0.88 7.64 -8.35
N ARG A 141 -2.10 7.09 -8.35
CA ARG A 141 -3.29 7.90 -8.09
C ARG A 141 -3.33 8.26 -6.60
N HIS A 142 -2.86 9.46 -6.27
CA HIS A 142 -2.73 9.91 -4.88
C HIS A 142 -4.00 10.56 -4.35
N HIS A 143 -4.35 10.23 -3.12
CA HIS A 143 -5.45 10.83 -2.40
C HIS A 143 -5.01 11.29 -1.02
N GLU A 144 -5.19 12.58 -0.77
CA GLU A 144 -4.93 13.19 0.51
C GLU A 144 -6.25 13.41 1.25
N PHE A 145 -6.29 12.96 2.50
CA PHE A 145 -7.41 13.18 3.38
C PHE A 145 -7.00 14.04 4.56
N TYR A 146 -7.70 15.16 4.71
CA TYR A 146 -7.50 16.01 5.86
C TYR A 146 -8.51 15.65 6.95
N PHE A 147 -8.06 15.64 8.18
CA PHE A 147 -8.92 15.69 9.36
C PHE A 147 -8.48 16.86 10.24
N THR A 148 -9.40 17.30 11.08
CA THR A 148 -9.17 18.33 12.08
C THR A 148 -8.89 17.69 13.43
N VAL A 149 -8.26 18.45 14.33
CA VAL A 149 -8.07 18.03 15.72
C VAL A 149 -9.42 17.72 16.38
N GLN A 150 -10.45 18.49 16.06
CA GLN A 150 -11.80 18.29 16.60
C GLN A 150 -12.41 16.96 16.14
N GLU A 151 -12.34 16.63 14.85
CA GLU A 151 -12.78 15.31 14.34
C GLU A 151 -11.99 14.16 15.00
N GLY A 152 -10.71 14.36 15.29
CA GLY A 152 -9.90 13.41 16.04
C GLY A 152 -10.40 13.20 17.48
N ILE A 153 -10.71 14.30 18.19
CA ILE A 153 -11.25 14.26 19.56
C ILE A 153 -12.61 13.56 19.58
N GLU A 154 -13.49 13.91 18.65
CA GLU A 154 -14.83 13.34 18.54
C GLU A 154 -14.81 11.83 18.23
N ALA A 155 -13.80 11.36 17.50
CA ALA A 155 -13.64 9.94 17.19
C ALA A 155 -13.04 9.10 18.33
N LEU A 156 -12.55 9.71 19.43
CA LEU A 156 -11.80 8.97 20.46
C LEU A 156 -12.62 7.84 21.11
N GLU A 157 -13.90 8.06 21.37
CA GLU A 157 -14.77 7.05 21.98
C GLU A 157 -14.92 5.82 21.06
N GLU A 158 -15.21 6.04 19.77
CA GLU A 158 -15.31 4.98 18.78
C GLU A 158 -13.96 4.26 18.58
N VAL A 159 -12.87 5.01 18.53
CA VAL A 159 -11.51 4.47 18.39
C VAL A 159 -11.19 3.54 19.56
N ILE A 160 -11.44 3.97 20.80
CA ILE A 160 -11.20 3.15 21.99
C ILE A 160 -12.08 1.90 21.96
N TYR A 161 -13.35 2.05 21.61
CA TYR A 161 -14.29 0.95 21.47
C TYR A 161 -13.80 -0.11 20.47
N HIS A 162 -13.38 0.30 19.27
CA HIS A 162 -12.96 -0.63 18.22
C HIS A 162 -11.60 -1.28 18.46
N ILE A 163 -10.69 -0.59 19.14
CA ILE A 163 -9.33 -1.11 19.37
C ILE A 163 -9.26 -1.93 20.66
N GLU A 164 -10.17 -1.66 21.60
CA GLU A 164 -10.29 -2.36 22.88
C GLU A 164 -9.03 -2.18 23.75
N THR A 165 -8.48 -0.96 23.76
CA THR A 165 -7.30 -0.61 24.57
C THR A 165 -7.40 0.80 25.14
N TYR A 166 -6.75 1.01 26.27
CA TYR A 166 -6.52 2.32 26.88
C TYR A 166 -5.07 2.81 26.69
N ASP A 167 -4.24 2.06 25.97
CA ASP A 167 -2.86 2.46 25.71
C ASP A 167 -2.81 3.75 24.89
N VAL A 168 -2.24 4.80 25.50
CA VAL A 168 -2.16 6.15 24.94
C VAL A 168 -1.48 6.15 23.56
N THR A 169 -0.42 5.37 23.42
CA THR A 169 0.36 5.29 22.18
C THR A 169 -0.49 4.72 21.05
N THR A 170 -1.20 3.63 21.32
CA THR A 170 -2.05 2.94 20.36
C THR A 170 -3.26 3.79 19.98
N ILE A 171 -3.95 4.40 20.94
CA ILE A 171 -5.09 5.26 20.65
C ILE A 171 -4.66 6.43 19.74
N ARG A 172 -3.59 7.14 20.10
CA ARG A 172 -3.12 8.28 19.32
C ARG A 172 -2.77 7.89 17.88
N ALA A 173 -2.03 6.79 17.67
CA ALA A 173 -1.65 6.34 16.32
C ALA A 173 -2.86 5.86 15.50
N SER A 174 -3.88 5.35 16.19
CA SER A 174 -5.01 4.71 15.55
C SER A 174 -6.13 5.66 15.16
N THR A 175 -6.27 6.81 15.84
CA THR A 175 -7.29 7.81 15.49
C THR A 175 -7.17 8.30 14.03
N PRO A 176 -5.99 8.72 13.53
CA PRO A 176 -5.83 9.08 12.12
C PRO A 176 -6.18 7.92 11.17
N MET A 177 -5.71 6.71 11.49
CA MET A 177 -5.96 5.52 10.66
C MET A 177 -7.44 5.13 10.63
N PHE A 178 -8.16 5.28 11.74
CA PHE A 178 -9.60 5.06 11.83
C PHE A 178 -10.35 6.04 10.94
N LEU A 179 -10.05 7.34 11.03
CA LEU A 179 -10.68 8.38 10.20
C LEU A 179 -10.37 8.19 8.71
N MET A 180 -9.12 7.85 8.38
CA MET A 180 -8.70 7.56 7.01
C MET A 180 -9.42 6.33 6.44
N SER A 181 -9.51 5.25 7.22
CA SER A 181 -10.16 4.00 6.80
C SER A 181 -11.62 4.21 6.44
N ARG A 182 -12.33 5.06 7.19
CA ARG A 182 -13.72 5.46 6.87
C ARG A 182 -13.83 6.09 5.49
N LYS A 183 -12.93 7.01 5.16
CA LYS A 183 -12.92 7.71 3.85
C LYS A 183 -12.54 6.77 2.71
N ILE A 184 -11.49 5.97 2.88
CA ILE A 184 -11.08 4.95 1.91
C ILE A 184 -12.25 4.00 1.60
N LYS A 185 -12.95 3.55 2.66
CA LYS A 185 -14.12 2.69 2.50
C LYS A 185 -15.25 3.34 1.72
N SER A 186 -15.55 4.62 1.98
CA SER A 186 -16.60 5.35 1.24
C SER A 186 -16.34 5.48 -0.26
N LEU A 187 -15.08 5.32 -0.68
CA LEU A 187 -14.68 5.30 -2.10
C LEU A 187 -14.75 3.90 -2.72
N GLY A 188 -15.34 2.92 -2.01
CA GLY A 188 -15.53 1.56 -2.51
C GLY A 188 -14.31 0.65 -2.38
N VAL A 189 -13.19 1.15 -1.84
CA VAL A 189 -11.99 0.37 -1.59
C VAL A 189 -12.25 -0.64 -0.46
N LYS A 190 -11.76 -1.86 -0.65
CA LYS A 190 -11.99 -2.98 0.27
C LYS A 190 -10.72 -3.51 0.92
N MET A 191 -9.55 -3.21 0.35
CA MET A 191 -8.26 -3.66 0.84
C MET A 191 -7.19 -2.59 0.61
N VAL A 192 -6.27 -2.44 1.56
CA VAL A 192 -5.07 -1.59 1.46
C VAL A 192 -3.82 -2.36 1.90
N LEU A 193 -2.67 -2.01 1.32
CA LEU A 193 -1.36 -2.41 1.84
C LEU A 193 -0.87 -1.36 2.83
N SER A 194 -0.25 -1.78 3.93
CA SER A 194 0.31 -0.91 4.95
C SER A 194 1.74 -1.32 5.32
N GLY A 195 2.55 -0.33 5.71
CA GLY A 195 3.93 -0.50 6.17
C GLY A 195 4.08 -0.89 7.64
N GLU A 196 2.97 -1.17 8.35
CA GLU A 196 3.00 -1.63 9.75
C GLU A 196 3.88 -2.88 9.93
N GLY A 197 4.57 -2.97 11.08
CA GLY A 197 5.53 -4.04 11.38
C GLY A 197 6.98 -3.68 11.06
N SER A 198 7.22 -2.68 10.21
CA SER A 198 8.58 -2.23 9.85
C SER A 198 9.38 -1.73 11.07
N ASP A 199 8.76 -0.90 11.93
CA ASP A 199 9.42 -0.36 13.13
C ASP A 199 9.73 -1.44 14.16
N GLU A 200 8.84 -2.41 14.31
CA GLU A 200 8.99 -3.55 15.22
C GLU A 200 10.13 -4.49 14.78
N ILE A 201 10.26 -4.75 13.48
CA ILE A 201 11.26 -5.68 12.93
C ILE A 201 12.65 -5.06 12.84
N PHE A 202 12.73 -3.76 12.48
CA PHE A 202 13.99 -3.07 12.20
C PHE A 202 14.39 -2.06 13.27
N GLY A 203 13.66 -1.96 14.39
CA GLY A 203 13.93 -1.04 15.48
C GLY A 203 13.88 0.42 15.06
N GLY A 204 12.78 0.82 14.43
CA GLY A 204 12.62 2.17 13.87
C GLY A 204 12.19 3.24 14.86
N TYR A 205 11.73 2.86 16.06
CA TYR A 205 11.35 3.80 17.10
C TYR A 205 12.56 4.52 17.70
N LEU A 206 12.42 5.81 18.02
CA LEU A 206 13.52 6.65 18.52
C LEU A 206 14.20 6.12 19.78
N TYR A 207 13.50 5.38 20.64
CA TYR A 207 14.12 4.81 21.85
C TYR A 207 15.12 3.68 21.55
N PHE A 208 15.07 3.06 20.36
CA PHE A 208 16.09 2.09 19.93
C PHE A 208 17.48 2.73 19.76
N HIS A 209 17.58 4.06 19.66
CA HIS A 209 18.88 4.76 19.70
C HIS A 209 19.62 4.54 21.02
N LYS A 210 18.90 4.12 22.07
CA LYS A 210 19.44 3.88 23.40
C LYS A 210 19.61 2.39 23.72
N ALA A 211 19.37 1.50 22.76
CA ALA A 211 19.58 0.08 22.97
C ALA A 211 21.06 -0.15 23.35
N PRO A 212 21.35 -0.79 24.50
CA PRO A 212 22.72 -0.84 25.04
C PRO A 212 23.63 -1.77 24.24
N ASN A 213 23.06 -2.79 23.60
CA ASN A 213 23.76 -3.77 22.79
C ASN A 213 22.80 -4.44 21.80
N LYS A 214 23.34 -5.27 20.91
CA LYS A 214 22.59 -5.90 19.82
C LYS A 214 21.62 -6.98 20.33
N GLU A 215 21.93 -7.60 21.46
CA GLU A 215 21.11 -8.62 22.10
C GLU A 215 19.82 -7.99 22.66
N GLU A 216 19.93 -6.94 23.46
CA GLU A 216 18.79 -6.17 23.99
C GLU A 216 17.95 -5.53 22.88
N PHE A 217 18.61 -5.04 21.82
CA PHE A 217 17.90 -4.56 20.62
C PHE A 217 17.06 -5.69 20.02
N HIS A 218 17.64 -6.87 19.82
CA HIS A 218 16.96 -8.00 19.20
C HIS A 218 15.81 -8.53 20.06
N GLU A 219 16.04 -8.73 21.35
CA GLU A 219 15.01 -9.16 22.31
C GLU A 219 13.80 -8.21 22.30
N GLU A 220 14.05 -6.89 22.26
CA GLU A 220 12.99 -5.90 22.17
C GLU A 220 12.23 -5.98 20.82
N THR A 221 12.94 -6.16 19.69
CA THR A 221 12.26 -6.37 18.39
C THR A 221 11.40 -7.64 18.39
N CYS A 222 11.90 -8.75 18.93
CA CYS A 222 11.14 -10.00 19.09
C CYS A 222 9.89 -9.82 19.95
N ARG A 223 10.03 -9.11 21.08
CA ARG A 223 8.89 -8.79 21.96
C ARG A 223 7.84 -7.97 21.21
N LYS A 224 8.26 -7.00 20.41
CA LYS A 224 7.38 -6.09 19.67
C LYS A 224 6.62 -6.75 18.53
N VAL A 225 7.25 -7.65 17.77
CA VAL A 225 6.60 -8.37 16.64
C VAL A 225 5.39 -9.19 17.10
N LEU A 226 5.39 -9.69 18.34
CA LEU A 226 4.26 -10.42 18.92
C LEU A 226 3.03 -9.54 19.21
N PHE A 227 3.18 -8.22 19.23
CA PHE A 227 2.13 -7.26 19.56
C PHE A 227 1.85 -6.33 18.39
N ARG A 228 0.96 -6.72 17.46
CA ARG A 228 -0.08 -5.85 16.87
C ARG A 228 -0.69 -6.44 15.60
N ALA A 229 -2.01 -6.34 15.52
CA ALA A 229 -2.71 -6.04 14.28
C ALA A 229 -3.60 -4.82 14.58
N ASN A 230 -3.46 -3.74 13.83
CA ASN A 230 -4.23 -2.53 14.05
C ASN A 230 -5.70 -2.77 13.65
N LYS A 231 -6.62 -2.72 14.63
CA LYS A 231 -8.06 -2.98 14.41
C LYS A 231 -8.78 -1.82 13.71
N SER A 232 -8.11 -0.68 13.54
CA SER A 232 -8.74 0.57 13.06
C SER A 232 -9.34 0.46 11.66
N THR A 233 -8.74 -0.31 10.75
CA THR A 233 -9.28 -0.51 9.40
C THR A 233 -10.49 -1.43 9.40
N SER A 234 -10.47 -2.45 10.26
CA SER A 234 -11.57 -3.40 10.42
C SER A 234 -12.85 -2.74 10.94
N ALA A 235 -12.74 -1.63 11.68
CA ALA A 235 -13.89 -0.84 12.14
C ALA A 235 -14.81 -0.41 10.98
N TRP A 236 -14.24 -0.23 9.78
CA TRP A 236 -14.96 0.18 8.58
C TRP A 236 -15.03 -0.93 7.52
N GLY A 237 -14.71 -2.17 7.87
CA GLY A 237 -14.66 -3.29 6.93
C GLY A 237 -13.66 -3.05 5.78
N LEU A 238 -12.51 -2.43 6.11
CA LEU A 238 -11.35 -2.27 5.24
C LEU A 238 -10.29 -3.29 5.66
N GLU A 239 -9.93 -4.20 4.76
CA GLU A 239 -8.88 -5.18 5.00
C GLU A 239 -7.50 -4.50 4.87
N ALA A 240 -6.67 -4.57 5.91
CA ALA A 240 -5.28 -4.14 5.83
C ALA A 240 -4.38 -5.37 5.66
N ARG A 241 -3.50 -5.35 4.68
CA ARG A 241 -2.43 -6.33 4.53
C ARG A 241 -1.10 -5.67 4.84
N VAL A 242 -0.25 -6.40 5.54
CA VAL A 242 0.98 -5.88 6.14
C VAL A 242 2.17 -6.73 5.70
N PRO A 243 2.76 -6.46 4.52
CA PRO A 243 3.83 -7.30 3.95
C PRO A 243 5.05 -7.46 4.86
N PHE A 244 5.34 -6.49 5.73
CA PHE A 244 6.43 -6.62 6.71
C PHE A 244 6.18 -7.74 7.74
N LEU A 245 4.92 -8.10 8.00
CA LEU A 245 4.58 -9.20 8.90
C LEU A 245 4.33 -10.52 8.17
N ASP A 246 4.67 -10.60 6.87
CA ASP A 246 4.75 -11.87 6.17
C ASP A 246 5.76 -12.79 6.86
N LYS A 247 5.44 -14.09 6.94
CA LYS A 247 6.25 -15.05 7.68
C LYS A 247 7.65 -15.19 7.07
N ASP A 248 7.73 -15.33 5.75
CA ASP A 248 9.01 -15.54 5.07
C ASP A 248 9.85 -14.27 5.14
N PHE A 249 9.20 -13.10 5.04
CA PHE A 249 9.87 -11.82 5.26
C PHE A 249 10.40 -11.68 6.70
N ILE A 250 9.61 -12.04 7.72
CA ILE A 250 10.05 -12.02 9.12
C ILE A 250 11.24 -12.95 9.31
N ASP A 251 11.20 -14.18 8.81
CA ASP A 251 12.27 -15.16 8.98
C ASP A 251 13.59 -14.62 8.39
N VAL A 252 13.54 -14.02 7.20
CA VAL A 252 14.70 -13.36 6.60
C VAL A 252 15.13 -12.14 7.42
N ALA A 253 14.22 -11.22 7.69
CA ALA A 253 14.54 -9.96 8.35
C ALA A 253 15.08 -10.17 9.78
N MET A 254 14.56 -11.15 10.52
CA MET A 254 14.98 -11.47 11.89
C MET A 254 16.26 -12.31 11.94
N SER A 255 16.65 -12.97 10.84
CA SER A 255 17.95 -13.66 10.73
C SER A 255 19.14 -12.72 10.53
N ILE A 256 18.90 -11.46 10.13
CA ILE A 256 19.94 -10.44 9.99
C ILE A 256 20.59 -10.18 11.35
N ASP A 257 21.94 -10.21 11.41
CA ASP A 257 22.69 -9.87 12.63
C ASP A 257 22.22 -8.50 13.15
N PRO A 258 21.65 -8.41 14.38
CA PRO A 258 21.01 -7.18 14.87
C PRO A 258 21.93 -5.96 14.88
N LYS A 259 23.26 -6.16 14.86
CA LYS A 259 24.24 -5.07 14.70
C LYS A 259 24.02 -4.21 13.44
N TRP A 260 23.41 -4.77 12.39
CA TRP A 260 23.09 -4.07 11.14
C TRP A 260 21.79 -3.27 11.22
N LYS A 261 20.94 -3.58 12.22
CA LYS A 261 19.71 -2.84 12.52
C LYS A 261 19.95 -1.74 13.56
N MET A 262 20.96 -1.91 14.43
CA MET A 262 21.34 -0.90 15.40
C MET A 262 21.73 0.42 14.73
N ILE A 263 21.25 1.51 15.33
CA ILE A 263 21.60 2.86 14.95
C ILE A 263 23.04 3.15 15.38
N GLN A 264 23.88 3.63 14.46
CA GLN A 264 25.28 4.00 14.68
C GLN A 264 25.58 5.28 13.91
N ARG A 265 25.29 6.42 14.53
CA ARG A 265 25.36 7.74 13.87
C ARG A 265 26.78 8.14 13.48
N ASP A 266 27.78 7.68 14.22
CA ASP A 266 29.20 7.88 13.97
C ASP A 266 29.65 7.37 12.59
N ILE A 267 28.98 6.33 12.08
CA ILE A 267 29.22 5.76 10.75
C ILE A 267 28.04 5.99 9.79
N GLY A 268 27.14 6.92 10.11
CA GLY A 268 26.01 7.31 9.26
C GLY A 268 24.87 6.30 9.18
N ARG A 269 24.75 5.37 10.14
CA ARG A 269 23.60 4.44 10.22
C ARG A 269 22.48 5.03 11.03
N ASN A 270 21.41 5.41 10.35
CA ASN A 270 20.16 5.88 10.94
C ASN A 270 19.18 4.73 11.18
N GLU A 271 17.97 5.04 11.63
CA GLU A 271 16.90 4.08 11.88
C GLU A 271 16.59 3.27 10.61
N LYS A 272 16.42 1.96 10.77
CA LYS A 272 16.11 1.03 9.68
C LYS A 272 17.11 1.10 8.51
N TRP A 273 18.38 1.44 8.78
CA TRP A 273 19.41 1.62 7.75
C TRP A 273 19.48 0.46 6.76
N VAL A 274 19.46 -0.79 7.25
CA VAL A 274 19.49 -1.99 6.39
C VAL A 274 18.31 -2.04 5.42
N LEU A 275 17.11 -1.63 5.86
CA LEU A 275 15.93 -1.56 5.01
C LEU A 275 16.07 -0.44 3.99
N ARG A 276 16.49 0.75 4.41
CA ARG A 276 16.70 1.90 3.51
C ARG A 276 17.68 1.55 2.39
N ASN A 277 18.81 0.94 2.75
CA ASN A 277 19.82 0.53 1.78
C ASN A 277 19.34 -0.59 0.85
N ALA A 278 18.45 -1.49 1.30
CA ALA A 278 17.89 -2.51 0.43
C ALA A 278 17.00 -1.93 -0.69
N PHE A 279 16.48 -0.72 -0.51
CA PHE A 279 15.67 0.01 -1.50
C PHE A 279 16.44 1.18 -2.15
N ASP A 280 17.72 1.39 -1.79
CA ASP A 280 18.59 2.43 -2.36
C ASP A 280 19.34 1.86 -3.58
N ASP A 281 18.66 1.84 -4.73
CA ASP A 281 19.24 1.41 -6.01
C ASP A 281 19.60 2.64 -6.86
N ASP A 282 20.88 2.78 -7.22
CA ASP A 282 21.37 3.91 -8.00
C ASP A 282 21.05 3.81 -9.50
N GLU A 283 20.84 2.60 -10.03
CA GLU A 283 20.53 2.36 -11.45
C GLU A 283 19.02 2.36 -11.71
N LYS A 284 18.26 1.75 -10.80
CA LYS A 284 16.79 1.67 -10.87
C LYS A 284 16.15 1.97 -9.50
N PRO A 285 16.13 3.25 -9.07
CA PRO A 285 15.65 3.62 -7.75
C PRO A 285 14.18 3.21 -7.52
N TYR A 286 13.93 2.48 -6.43
CA TYR A 286 12.58 2.05 -6.04
C TYR A 286 11.74 3.19 -5.46
N LEU A 287 12.39 4.22 -4.90
CA LEU A 287 11.80 5.36 -4.23
C LEU A 287 12.65 6.61 -4.52
N PRO A 288 12.10 7.83 -4.40
CA PRO A 288 12.91 9.04 -4.57
C PRO A 288 14.00 9.08 -3.49
N LYS A 289 15.24 9.47 -3.88
CA LYS A 289 16.44 9.32 -3.01
C LYS A 289 16.30 9.98 -1.65
N ASN A 290 15.56 11.08 -1.57
CA ASN A 290 15.28 11.76 -0.31
C ASN A 290 14.32 10.98 0.60
N ALA A 291 13.31 10.29 0.07
CA ALA A 291 12.46 9.41 0.88
C ALA A 291 13.24 8.22 1.47
N VAL A 292 14.25 7.73 0.74
CA VAL A 292 15.12 6.62 1.18
C VAL A 292 16.13 7.10 2.24
N ARG A 293 16.82 8.22 1.97
CA ARG A 293 18.00 8.65 2.75
C ARG A 293 17.71 9.68 3.83
N LEU A 294 16.71 10.54 3.67
CA LEU A 294 16.38 11.54 4.68
C LEU A 294 15.41 10.94 5.71
N THR A 295 15.78 11.07 6.97
CA THR A 295 14.78 11.04 8.03
C THR A 295 13.95 12.32 7.84
N LEU A 296 12.63 12.18 7.66
CA LEU A 296 11.75 13.35 7.63
C LEU A 296 12.06 14.18 8.89
N PRO A 297 12.34 15.49 8.75
CA PRO A 297 12.65 16.32 9.91
C PRO A 297 11.48 16.21 10.87
N GLY A 298 11.72 15.57 12.01
CA GLY A 298 10.67 15.18 12.95
C GLY A 298 9.92 16.41 13.46
N GLY A 299 8.77 16.69 12.86
CA GLY A 299 7.71 17.46 13.50
C GLY A 299 7.00 16.60 14.55
N PRO A 300 6.07 17.18 15.33
CA PRO A 300 5.24 16.41 16.26
C PRO A 300 4.28 15.44 15.53
N SER A 301 4.79 14.36 14.91
CA SER A 301 4.01 13.26 14.28
C SER A 301 3.84 12.12 15.27
N VAL A 302 2.67 11.50 15.43
CA VAL A 302 2.18 10.72 16.60
C VAL A 302 2.84 9.32 16.86
N ALA A 303 3.05 8.95 18.15
CA ALA A 303 3.51 7.64 18.72
C ALA A 303 5.04 7.29 18.59
N CYS A 304 5.77 6.48 19.39
CA CYS A 304 5.53 5.39 20.36
C CYS A 304 6.69 5.28 21.39
N SER A 305 6.39 4.86 22.61
CA SER A 305 7.39 4.41 23.61
C SER A 305 6.86 3.29 24.48
N THR A 306 7.76 2.50 25.06
CA THR A 306 7.44 1.42 26.01
C THR A 306 8.17 1.59 27.33
N SER A 307 7.70 0.87 28.36
CA SER A 307 8.35 0.74 29.69
C SER A 307 9.85 0.43 29.62
N LYS A 308 10.29 -0.35 28.62
CA LYS A 308 11.70 -0.68 28.35
C LYS A 308 12.59 0.57 28.17
N THR A 309 12.03 1.67 27.70
CA THR A 309 12.76 2.95 27.56
C THR A 309 13.29 3.47 28.90
N VAL A 310 12.55 3.25 29.99
CA VAL A 310 12.94 3.64 31.35
C VAL A 310 14.05 2.74 31.90
N GLU A 311 14.12 1.49 31.45
CA GLU A 311 15.19 0.55 31.82
C GLU A 311 16.52 0.90 31.13
N TRP A 312 16.48 1.33 29.86
CA TRP A 312 17.68 1.68 29.10
C TRP A 312 18.26 3.06 29.44
N ASP A 313 17.45 3.97 29.98
CA ASP A 313 17.93 5.30 30.39
C ASP A 313 17.19 5.81 31.64
N ALA A 314 17.91 5.87 32.76
CA ALA A 314 17.39 6.33 34.04
C ALA A 314 16.86 7.77 34.02
N SER A 315 17.31 8.62 33.08
CA SER A 315 16.79 9.99 32.93
C SER A 315 15.33 10.02 32.43
N TRP A 316 14.83 8.91 31.88
CA TRP A 316 13.45 8.79 31.39
C TRP A 316 12.46 8.33 32.47
N SER A 317 12.95 7.89 33.63
CA SER A 317 12.12 7.48 34.77
C SER A 317 11.22 8.59 35.33
N LYS A 318 11.56 9.87 35.06
CA LYS A 318 10.82 11.06 35.52
C LYS A 318 9.99 11.73 34.42
N ASN A 319 9.95 11.16 33.22
CA ASN A 319 9.29 11.78 32.07
C ASN A 319 7.79 11.44 32.07
N LEU A 320 6.93 12.47 32.16
CA LEU A 320 5.47 12.33 32.18
C LEU A 320 4.89 11.92 30.82
N ASP A 321 5.65 12.13 29.76
CA ASP A 321 5.34 11.60 28.44
C ASP A 321 6.26 10.42 28.14
N PRO A 322 5.76 9.18 28.31
CA PRO A 322 6.57 8.01 28.02
C PRO A 322 7.07 8.06 26.57
N SER A 323 6.33 8.68 25.64
CA SER A 323 6.64 8.74 24.19
C SER A 323 7.90 9.53 23.85
N GLY A 324 8.52 10.18 24.83
CA GLY A 324 9.76 10.92 24.66
C GLY A 324 9.59 12.30 24.03
N ARG A 325 8.37 12.70 23.66
CA ARG A 325 8.10 13.95 22.95
C ARG A 325 8.07 15.15 23.89
N ALA A 326 7.61 14.95 25.13
CA ALA A 326 7.66 15.98 26.16
C ALA A 326 9.00 16.01 26.91
N ALA A 327 9.98 15.15 26.58
CA ALA A 327 11.35 15.37 27.03
C ALA A 327 11.91 16.61 26.31
N LEU A 328 11.77 17.78 26.93
CA LEU A 328 12.47 19.00 26.55
C LEU A 328 13.95 18.67 26.26
N GLY A 329 14.36 18.80 25.00
CA GLY A 329 15.76 18.67 24.58
C GLY A 329 16.15 17.40 23.82
N VAL A 330 15.31 16.36 23.70
CA VAL A 330 15.71 15.14 22.95
C VAL A 330 15.75 15.39 21.44
N HIS A 331 14.81 16.18 20.92
CA HIS A 331 14.85 16.62 19.53
C HIS A 331 16.03 17.55 19.28
N THR A 332 16.36 18.47 20.20
CA THR A 332 17.45 19.43 20.04
C THR A 332 18.84 18.77 20.19
N ALA A 333 19.02 17.89 21.17
CA ALA A 333 20.29 17.18 21.41
C ALA A 333 20.66 16.22 20.26
N ALA A 334 19.67 15.72 19.51
CA ALA A 334 19.91 14.93 18.30
C ALA A 334 20.56 15.75 17.16
N TYR A 335 20.50 17.08 17.21
CA TYR A 335 21.06 18.00 16.21
C TYR A 335 22.26 18.81 16.73
N GLU A 336 22.56 18.78 18.04
CA GLU A 336 23.65 19.59 18.63
C GLU A 336 25.06 19.01 18.41
N ASN A 337 25.18 17.75 17.99
CA ASN A 337 26.48 17.12 17.66
C ASN A 337 26.84 17.14 16.17
N THR A 338 26.08 17.87 15.33
CA THR A 338 26.51 18.24 13.98
C THR A 338 27.18 19.61 14.02
N LYS A 339 28.46 19.63 14.41
CA LYS A 339 29.40 20.69 14.06
C LYS A 339 30.68 20.09 13.50
#